data_AF-A0A921B7I5-F1
#
_entry.id   AF-A0A921B7I5-F1
#
_cell.length_a   1.000
_cell.length_b   1.000
_cell.length_c   1.000
_cell.angle_alpha   90.00
_cell.angle_beta   90.00
_cell.angle_gamma   90.00
#
_symmetry.space_group_name_H-M   'P 1'
#
loop_
_entity.id
_entity.type
_entity.pdbx_description
1 polymer ?
#
loop_
_entity_poly.entity_id
_entity_poly.type
_entity_poly.pdbx_seq_one_letter_code
_entity_poly.pdbx_strand_id
1 'polypeptide(L)'
;MKEKFFTRIEVIKVSPQNNAGEDVGNLIEDPWKVFNCPLDQNGCEVSFEDKSYSKDQRDVSYYVRAIQEPSSSVNAKNIRCEYNEKGECIKVNMCYGDYRTAKDDDCLAMIEERAWSSPIFVDYL
;
A
#
# COMPACT_ATOMS: atom_id res chain seq x y z
N MET A 1 -7.33 -25.29 -1.72
CA MET A 1 -7.25 -23.80 -1.72
C MET A 1 -7.29 -23.35 -0.28
N LYS A 2 -6.35 -22.51 0.16
CA LYS A 2 -6.40 -21.89 1.48
C LYS A 2 -7.20 -20.59 1.35
N GLU A 3 -8.20 -20.39 2.21
CA GLU A 3 -8.87 -19.09 2.33
C GLU A 3 -7.84 -18.06 2.77
N LYS A 4 -7.79 -16.92 2.07
CA LYS A 4 -6.88 -15.82 2.33
C LYS A 4 -7.68 -14.68 2.96
N PHE A 5 -7.27 -14.25 4.16
CA PHE A 5 -8.00 -13.21 4.89
C PHE A 5 -7.42 -11.81 4.63
N PHE A 6 -8.29 -10.80 4.63
CA PHE A 6 -7.85 -9.41 4.71
C PHE A 6 -7.46 -9.08 6.14
N THR A 7 -6.28 -8.49 6.33
CA THR A 7 -5.78 -8.10 7.65
C THR A 7 -6.16 -6.67 8.01
N ARG A 8 -6.29 -5.81 7.00
CA ARG A 8 -6.67 -4.41 7.18
C ARG A 8 -7.19 -3.78 5.89
N ILE A 9 -7.90 -2.67 6.06
CA ILE A 9 -8.26 -1.73 4.99
C ILE A 9 -7.55 -0.41 5.27
N GLU A 10 -6.93 0.16 4.25
CA GLU A 10 -6.23 1.44 4.32
C GLU A 10 -6.93 2.45 3.41
N VAL A 11 -7.08 3.68 3.90
CA VAL A 11 -7.58 4.82 3.12
C VAL A 11 -6.41 5.75 2.84
N ILE A 12 -6.25 6.14 1.59
CA ILE A 12 -5.26 7.10 1.13
C ILE A 12 -6.01 8.40 0.82
N LYS A 13 -5.51 9.53 1.33
CA LYS A 13 -6.04 10.86 1.04
C LYS A 13 -5.05 11.58 0.13
N VAL A 14 -5.53 12.05 -1.03
CA VAL A 14 -4.74 12.80 -2.00
C VAL A 14 -5.42 14.15 -2.25
N SER A 15 -4.71 15.23 -1.95
CA SER A 15 -5.16 16.59 -2.20
C SER A 15 -4.45 17.15 -3.43
N PRO A 16 -5.15 17.41 -4.56
CA PRO A 16 -4.52 17.99 -5.74
C PRO A 16 -3.89 19.35 -5.44
N GLN A 17 -2.79 19.69 -6.12
CA GLN A 17 -2.20 21.02 -6.00
C GLN A 17 -3.17 22.10 -6.50
N ASN A 18 -3.34 23.17 -5.73
CA ASN A 18 -4.14 24.33 -6.11
C ASN A 18 -3.34 25.30 -7.00
N ASN A 19 -2.01 25.23 -6.96
CA ASN A 19 -1.11 26.02 -7.81
C ASN A 19 0.25 25.31 -7.96
N ALA A 20 1.01 25.70 -8.99
CA ALA A 20 2.27 25.04 -9.34
C ALA A 20 3.40 25.16 -8.30
N GLY A 21 3.30 26.09 -7.34
CA GLY A 21 4.32 26.33 -6.32
C GLY A 21 4.01 25.65 -4.97
N GLU A 22 2.88 24.96 -4.86
CA GLU A 22 2.49 24.29 -3.62
C GLU A 22 3.38 23.08 -3.34
N ASP A 23 3.87 22.94 -2.11
CA ASP A 23 4.66 21.78 -1.69
C ASP A 23 3.81 20.50 -1.74
N VAL A 24 4.29 19.49 -2.46
CA VAL A 24 3.60 18.21 -2.66
C VAL A 24 3.82 17.26 -1.48
N GLY A 25 4.86 17.48 -0.67
CA GLY A 25 5.26 16.54 0.38
C GLY A 25 4.14 16.19 1.37
N ASN A 26 3.21 17.11 1.60
CA ASN A 26 2.09 16.95 2.53
C ASN A 26 0.72 16.75 1.85
N LEU A 27 0.68 16.57 0.53
CA LEU A 27 -0.56 16.42 -0.25
C LEU A 27 -0.98 14.97 -0.47
N ILE A 28 -0.12 14.01 -0.13
CA ILE A 28 -0.38 12.58 -0.26
C ILE A 28 -0.19 11.93 1.10
N GLU A 29 -1.29 11.52 1.71
CA GLU A 29 -1.32 10.79 2.98
C GLU A 29 -1.57 9.30 2.69
N ASP A 30 -0.50 8.50 2.61
CA ASP A 30 -0.54 7.05 2.39
C ASP A 30 0.21 6.28 3.50
N PRO A 31 -0.50 5.62 4.45
CA PRO A 31 -1.94 5.63 4.65
C PRO A 31 -2.41 6.85 5.46
N TRP A 32 -3.61 7.37 5.16
CA TRP A 32 -4.30 8.37 5.98
C TRP A 32 -5.08 7.74 7.14
N LYS A 33 -5.77 6.64 6.88
CA LYS A 33 -6.43 5.83 7.92
C LYS A 33 -6.14 4.35 7.72
N VAL A 34 -6.06 3.61 8.81
CA VAL A 34 -5.87 2.16 8.83
C VAL A 34 -6.95 1.54 9.72
N PHE A 35 -7.66 0.56 9.18
CA PHE A 35 -8.70 -0.19 9.87
C PHE A 35 -8.32 -1.67 9.88
N ASN A 36 -8.13 -2.25 11.07
CA ASN A 36 -7.85 -3.68 11.18
C ASN A 36 -9.11 -4.49 10.93
N CYS A 37 -8.97 -5.57 10.16
CA CYS A 37 -10.06 -6.49 9.87
C CYS A 37 -10.00 -7.69 10.83
N PRO A 38 -11.14 -8.14 11.39
CA PRO A 38 -11.19 -9.38 12.12
C PRO A 38 -10.91 -10.56 11.18
N LEU A 39 -10.23 -11.59 11.69
CA LEU A 39 -9.97 -12.85 10.98
C LEU A 39 -11.20 -13.76 11.04
N ASP A 40 -12.35 -13.28 10.58
CA ASP A 40 -13.58 -14.07 10.49
C ASP A 40 -14.06 -14.20 9.04
N GLN A 41 -14.97 -15.15 8.81
CA GLN A 41 -15.47 -15.48 7.47
C GLN A 41 -16.55 -14.50 6.95
N ASN A 42 -16.94 -13.49 7.73
CA ASN A 42 -18.04 -12.60 7.37
C ASN A 42 -17.59 -11.38 6.54
N GLY A 43 -16.31 -11.28 6.24
CA GLY A 43 -15.74 -10.15 5.51
C GLY A 43 -15.45 -8.95 6.40
N CYS A 44 -14.91 -7.88 5.80
CA CYS A 44 -14.52 -6.67 6.52
C CYS A 44 -15.19 -5.46 5.87
N GLU A 45 -16.03 -4.78 6.64
CA GLU A 45 -16.71 -3.55 6.23
C GLU A 45 -16.23 -2.39 7.10
N VAL A 46 -15.94 -1.25 6.48
CA VAL A 46 -15.45 -0.06 7.17
C VAL A 46 -16.18 1.18 6.68
N SER A 47 -16.41 2.10 7.61
CA SER A 47 -16.93 3.44 7.33
C SER A 47 -15.93 4.46 7.87
N PHE A 48 -15.67 5.52 7.10
CA PHE A 48 -14.75 6.58 7.50
C PHE A 48 -15.31 7.96 7.18
N GLU A 49 -14.78 8.96 7.87
CA GLU A 49 -15.13 10.37 7.71
C GLU A 49 -13.85 11.22 7.71
N ASP A 50 -13.81 12.24 6.84
CA ASP A 50 -12.83 13.33 6.87
C ASP A 50 -13.42 14.55 7.57
N LYS A 51 -13.12 14.69 8.87
CA LYS A 51 -13.57 15.83 9.69
C LYS A 51 -12.83 17.13 9.37
N SER A 52 -11.68 17.05 8.70
CA SER A 52 -10.90 18.21 8.25
C SER A 52 -11.40 18.77 6.92
N TYR A 53 -12.14 18.00 6.12
CA TYR A 53 -12.57 18.40 4.77
C TYR A 53 -13.17 19.81 4.70
N SER A 54 -14.17 20.11 5.54
CA SER A 54 -14.83 21.43 5.55
C SER A 54 -13.91 22.57 6.01
N LYS A 55 -12.84 22.27 6.75
CA LYS A 55 -11.84 23.23 7.23
C LYS A 55 -10.73 23.44 6.21
N ASP A 56 -10.34 22.38 5.51
CA ASP A 56 -9.25 22.38 4.52
C ASP A 56 -9.66 23.11 3.22
N GLN A 57 -10.97 23.11 2.92
CA GLN A 57 -11.56 23.90 1.83
C GLN A 57 -10.91 23.65 0.46
N ARG A 58 -10.68 22.39 0.13
CA ARG A 58 -10.03 21.99 -1.13
C ARG A 58 -10.53 20.63 -1.61
N ASP A 59 -10.34 20.39 -2.90
CA ASP A 59 -10.63 19.10 -3.52
C ASP A 59 -9.80 17.98 -2.88
N VAL A 60 -10.40 16.81 -2.78
CA VAL A 60 -9.75 15.61 -2.24
C VAL A 60 -10.17 14.38 -3.04
N SER A 61 -9.20 13.52 -3.32
CA SER A 61 -9.44 12.16 -3.81
C SER A 61 -9.10 11.14 -2.73
N TYR A 62 -10.02 10.20 -2.50
CA TYR A 62 -9.79 9.07 -1.61
C TYR A 62 -9.63 7.78 -2.40
N TYR A 63 -8.61 7.01 -2.05
CA TYR A 63 -8.44 5.63 -2.51
C TYR A 63 -8.56 4.70 -1.31
N VAL A 64 -9.18 3.54 -1.51
CA VAL A 64 -9.28 2.51 -0.47
C VAL A 64 -8.58 1.26 -0.98
N ARG A 65 -7.75 0.64 -0.14
CA ARG A 65 -7.15 -0.66 -0.45
C ARG A 65 -7.37 -1.66 0.67
N ALA A 66 -7.80 -2.86 0.29
CA ALA A 66 -7.81 -4.01 1.17
C ALA A 66 -6.45 -4.70 1.11
N ILE A 67 -5.86 -4.97 2.27
CA ILE A 67 -4.57 -5.63 2.42
C ILE A 67 -4.81 -7.04 2.90
N GLN A 68 -4.28 -8.00 2.15
CA GLN A 68 -4.39 -9.41 2.47
C GLN A 68 -3.26 -9.86 3.42
N GLU A 69 -3.47 -10.95 4.16
CA GLU A 69 -2.40 -11.62 4.88
C GLU A 69 -1.21 -11.94 3.94
N PRO A 70 0.03 -11.88 4.45
CA PRO A 70 1.20 -12.20 3.65
C PRO A 70 1.08 -13.58 2.99
N SER A 71 1.32 -13.65 1.68
CA SER A 71 1.42 -14.91 0.94
C SER A 71 2.67 -14.95 0.08
N SER A 72 3.18 -16.16 -0.13
CA SER A 72 4.35 -16.37 -0.97
C SER A 72 3.99 -16.11 -2.43
N SER A 73 4.68 -15.16 -3.05
CA SER A 73 4.48 -14.79 -4.45
C SER A 73 5.83 -14.74 -5.17
N VAL A 74 5.84 -15.16 -6.44
CA VAL A 74 7.02 -15.11 -7.33
C VAL A 74 7.30 -13.65 -7.69
N ASN A 75 8.57 -13.25 -7.76
CA ASN A 75 8.99 -11.87 -8.10
C ASN A 75 8.40 -10.79 -7.18
N ALA A 76 8.07 -11.16 -5.96
CA ALA A 76 7.42 -10.28 -5.01
C ALA A 76 8.43 -9.37 -4.27
N LYS A 77 9.72 -9.72 -4.30
CA LYS A 77 10.85 -8.90 -3.85
C LYS A 77 11.97 -8.92 -4.90
N ASN A 78 11.76 -8.16 -5.98
CA ASN A 78 12.69 -8.05 -7.11
C ASN A 78 14.06 -7.47 -6.68
N ILE A 79 14.05 -6.58 -5.70
CA ILE A 79 15.23 -5.95 -5.14
C ILE A 79 15.36 -6.45 -3.71
N ARG A 80 16.36 -7.28 -3.45
CA ARG A 80 16.69 -7.77 -2.11
C ARG A 80 17.95 -7.06 -1.63
N CYS A 81 18.08 -6.93 -0.32
CA CYS A 81 19.22 -6.28 0.31
C CYS A 81 19.82 -7.20 1.38
N GLU A 82 21.14 -7.32 1.36
CA GLU A 82 21.89 -7.75 2.54
C GLU A 82 22.01 -6.53 3.46
N TYR A 83 21.59 -6.67 4.70
CA TYR A 83 21.59 -5.59 5.68
C TYR A 83 22.71 -5.79 6.71
N ASN A 84 23.32 -4.69 7.18
CA ASN A 84 24.22 -4.72 8.32
C ASN A 84 23.46 -4.72 9.66
N GLU A 85 24.19 -4.76 10.78
CA GLU A 85 23.61 -4.73 12.14
C GLU A 85 22.79 -3.46 12.44
N LYS A 86 22.97 -2.39 11.66
CA LYS A 86 22.21 -1.12 11.78
C LYS A 86 20.97 -1.08 10.87
N GLY A 87 20.73 -2.14 10.09
CA GLY A 87 19.62 -2.20 9.13
C GLY A 87 19.88 -1.43 7.83
N GLU A 88 21.13 -1.06 7.52
CA GLU A 88 21.48 -0.39 6.26
C GLU A 88 21.74 -1.44 5.18
N CYS A 89 21.20 -1.23 3.97
CA CYS A 89 21.44 -2.11 2.83
C CYS A 89 22.88 -1.93 2.35
N ILE A 90 23.72 -2.94 2.56
CA ILE A 90 25.14 -2.93 2.17
C ILE A 90 25.37 -3.54 0.79
N LYS A 91 24.45 -4.39 0.31
CA LYS A 91 24.55 -5.02 -1.01
C LYS A 91 23.16 -5.36 -1.54
N VAL A 92 22.91 -4.96 -2.78
CA VAL A 92 21.67 -5.27 -3.49
C VAL A 92 21.84 -6.59 -4.24
N ASN A 93 20.96 -7.54 -3.98
CA ASN A 93 20.82 -8.79 -4.71
C ASN A 93 19.48 -8.76 -5.43
N MET A 94 19.51 -8.47 -6.72
CA MET A 94 18.28 -8.46 -7.52
C MET A 94 17.91 -9.88 -7.93
N CYS A 95 16.61 -10.18 -7.93
CA CYS A 95 16.10 -11.34 -8.64
C CYS A 95 16.01 -11.00 -10.14
N TYR A 96 16.77 -11.70 -10.96
CA TYR A 96 16.68 -11.65 -12.41
C TYR A 96 15.88 -12.83 -12.97
N GLY A 97 15.11 -12.59 -14.04
CA GLY A 97 14.43 -13.65 -14.79
C GLY A 97 15.34 -14.40 -15.77
N ASP A 98 16.66 -14.37 -15.57
CA ASP A 98 17.66 -15.00 -16.44
C ASP A 98 18.70 -15.79 -15.63
N TYR A 99 19.76 -16.26 -16.30
CA TYR A 99 20.80 -17.13 -15.73
C TYR A 99 21.57 -16.54 -14.54
N ARG A 100 21.43 -15.23 -14.25
CA ARG A 100 22.10 -14.58 -13.11
C ARG A 100 21.47 -14.99 -11.78
N THR A 101 20.20 -15.40 -11.79
CA THR A 101 19.54 -16.02 -10.65
C THR A 101 19.72 -17.53 -10.72
N ALA A 102 20.05 -18.16 -9.60
CA ALA A 102 20.19 -19.61 -9.54
C ALA A 102 18.86 -20.29 -9.91
N LYS A 103 18.92 -21.41 -10.63
CA LYS A 103 17.72 -22.07 -11.17
C LYS A 103 16.76 -22.59 -10.08
N ASP A 104 17.27 -22.78 -8.87
CA ASP A 104 16.54 -23.19 -7.67
C ASP A 104 16.04 -22.00 -6.82
N ASP A 105 16.44 -20.76 -7.12
CA ASP A 105 15.85 -19.56 -6.55
C ASP A 105 14.63 -19.14 -7.38
N ASP A 106 13.46 -19.64 -6.97
CA ASP A 106 12.14 -19.32 -7.55
C ASP A 106 11.69 -17.86 -7.31
N CYS A 107 12.56 -17.05 -6.71
CA CYS A 107 12.27 -15.69 -6.34
C CYS A 107 11.03 -15.43 -5.52
N LEU A 108 10.74 -16.38 -4.64
CA LEU A 108 9.61 -16.30 -3.73
C LEU A 108 9.88 -15.32 -2.60
N ALA A 109 8.89 -14.46 -2.34
CA ALA A 109 8.86 -13.68 -1.12
C ALA A 109 7.43 -13.56 -0.60
N MET A 110 7.31 -13.49 0.73
CA MET A 110 6.06 -13.16 1.39
C MET A 110 5.73 -11.70 1.14
N ILE A 111 4.59 -11.44 0.51
CA ILE A 111 4.05 -10.09 0.32
C ILE A 111 2.57 -10.03 0.69
N GLU A 112 2.14 -8.82 1.02
CA GLU A 112 0.75 -8.50 1.27
C GLU A 112 0.12 -8.01 -0.04
N GLU A 113 -0.72 -8.85 -0.63
CA GLU A 113 -1.47 -8.51 -1.84
C GLU A 113 -2.45 -7.39 -1.54
N ARG A 114 -2.71 -6.55 -2.54
CA ARG A 114 -3.52 -5.33 -2.41
C ARG A 114 -4.63 -5.31 -3.45
N ALA A 115 -5.87 -5.13 -3.01
CA ALA A 115 -6.99 -4.85 -3.89
C ALA A 115 -7.42 -3.38 -3.70
N TRP A 116 -7.48 -2.63 -4.80
CA TRP A 116 -7.78 -1.20 -4.78
C TRP A 116 -9.21 -0.92 -5.23
N SER A 117 -9.84 0.07 -4.62
CA SER A 117 -11.08 0.68 -5.11
C SER A 117 -10.79 1.64 -6.27
N SER A 118 -11.83 1.97 -7.03
CA SER A 118 -11.83 3.19 -7.83
C SER A 118 -11.69 4.42 -6.91
N PRO A 119 -11.09 5.53 -7.40
CA PRO A 119 -11.02 6.77 -6.64
C PRO A 119 -12.40 7.35 -6.35
N ILE A 120 -12.53 7.97 -5.19
CA ILE A 120 -13.68 8.79 -4.80
C ILE A 120 -13.24 10.24 -4.86
N PHE A 121 -13.78 11.02 -5.80
CA PHE A 121 -13.49 12.45 -5.94
C PHE A 121 -14.51 13.28 -5.18
N VAL A 122 -14.04 14.23 -4.41
CA VAL A 122 -14.88 15.20 -3.69
C VAL A 122 -14.33 16.59 -4.00
N ASP A 123 -15.12 17.36 -4.74
CA ASP A 123 -14.78 18.73 -5.12
C ASP A 123 -15.30 19.70 -4.06
N TYR A 124 -14.48 20.67 -3.67
CA TYR A 124 -14.85 21.72 -2.74
C TYR A 124 -15.38 22.93 -3.53
N LEU A 125 -16.69 23.18 -3.43
CA LEU A 125 -17.40 24.29 -4.10
C LEU A 125 -17.33 25.61 -3.33
#